data_AF-A0A7M3BKS8-F1
#
_entry.id   AF-A0A7M3BKS8-F1
#
_cell.length_a   1.000
_cell.length_b   1.000
_cell.length_c   1.000
_cell.angle_alpha   90.00
_cell.angle_beta   90.00
_cell.angle_gamma   90.00
#
_symmetry.space_group_name_H-M   'P 1'
#
loop_
_entity.id
_entity.type
_entity.pdbx_description
1 polymer ?
#
loop_
_entity_poly.entity_id
_entity_poly.type
_entity_poly.pdbx_seq_one_letter_code
_entity_poly.pdbx_strand_id
1 'polypeptide(L)'
;MNIQTDPTQMEKSSASFPAITEEPIRSNFLPEERLRTLGTSLAKGDVNDLFGLGPFDFQPRIRDSARKVLEVYRSTNAAQARGETITPAAQWLLDNNYLVEETIFQVKRDLPHRFYRELPTLKLRDGASVPRALALAWTYVAHSDSSVSAAMFKAIVEGFQAVEPLKIGELWALPSLLR
;
A
#
# COMPACT_ATOMS: atom_id res chain seq x y z
N MET A 1 32.93 28.88 23.64
CA MET A 1 33.51 27.75 22.88
C MET A 1 32.77 27.68 21.56
N ASN A 2 33.33 28.28 20.51
CA ASN A 2 32.67 28.40 19.20
C ASN A 2 32.66 27.05 18.51
N ILE A 3 31.46 26.49 18.31
CA ILE A 3 31.28 25.30 17.47
C ILE A 3 31.25 25.80 16.03
N GLN A 4 32.42 25.78 15.39
CA GLN A 4 32.49 25.88 13.93
C GLN A 4 31.96 24.58 13.35
N THR A 5 30.72 24.59 12.87
CA THR A 5 30.19 23.52 12.03
C THR A 5 30.83 23.67 10.66
N ASP A 6 31.76 22.75 10.35
CA ASP A 6 32.44 22.70 9.06
C ASP A 6 31.44 22.24 7.98
N PRO A 7 31.11 23.08 6.98
CA PRO A 7 30.10 22.76 5.96
C PRO A 7 30.48 21.55 5.11
N THR A 8 31.76 21.14 5.12
CA THR A 8 32.25 19.98 4.39
C THR A 8 31.83 18.63 4.98
N GLN A 9 31.35 18.58 6.24
CA GLN A 9 30.85 17.35 6.86
C GLN A 9 29.39 17.03 6.50
N MET A 10 28.62 17.99 5.97
CA MET A 10 27.22 17.76 5.56
C MET A 10 27.11 17.04 4.20
N GLU A 11 28.16 17.03 3.38
CA GLU A 11 28.10 16.47 2.03
C GLU A 11 28.27 14.93 1.96
N LYS A 12 28.67 14.27 3.06
CA LYS A 12 29.00 12.82 3.04
C LYS A 12 27.89 11.87 3.50
N SER A 13 26.69 12.37 3.80
CA SER A 13 25.51 11.52 3.98
C SER A 13 24.57 11.68 2.78
N SER A 14 25.08 11.41 1.58
CA SER A 14 24.19 11.19 0.44
C SER A 14 23.72 9.74 0.49
N ALA A 15 22.74 9.47 1.36
CA ALA A 15 21.85 8.35 1.12
C ALA A 15 21.24 8.59 -0.28
N SER A 16 21.77 7.89 -1.28
CA SER A 16 21.26 7.97 -2.65
C SER A 16 19.80 7.51 -2.61
N PHE A 17 18.87 8.45 -2.74
CA PHE A 17 17.49 8.11 -3.03
C PHE A 17 17.46 7.28 -4.32
N PRO A 18 16.66 6.20 -4.40
CA PRO A 18 16.57 5.41 -5.60
C PRO A 18 16.16 6.31 -6.78
N ALA A 19 16.88 6.20 -7.90
CA ALA A 19 16.69 7.04 -9.09
C ALA A 19 15.31 6.87 -9.76
N ILE A 20 14.56 5.82 -9.40
CA ILE A 20 13.19 5.56 -9.83
C ILE A 20 12.40 5.19 -8.58
N THR A 21 11.64 6.14 -8.04
CA THR A 21 10.59 5.84 -7.06
C THR A 21 9.35 5.41 -7.83
N GLU A 22 8.83 4.20 -7.56
CA GLU A 22 7.47 3.86 -7.97
C GLU A 22 6.53 4.97 -7.48
N GLU A 23 5.66 5.48 -8.36
CA GLU A 23 4.73 6.54 -7.96
C GLU A 23 3.83 6.03 -6.83
N PRO A 24 3.65 6.82 -5.75
CA PRO A 24 2.83 6.40 -4.63
C PRO A 24 1.36 6.31 -5.07
N ILE A 25 0.63 5.32 -4.56
CA ILE A 25 -0.80 5.16 -4.84
C ILE A 25 -1.56 6.34 -4.23
N ARG A 26 -1.81 7.39 -5.03
CA ARG A 26 -2.33 8.67 -4.56
C ARG A 26 -3.23 9.32 -5.60
N SER A 27 -4.26 9.98 -5.11
CA SER A 27 -5.21 10.81 -5.85
C SER A 27 -5.79 11.84 -4.88
N ASN A 28 -6.73 12.67 -5.32
CA ASN A 28 -7.36 13.67 -4.48
C ASN A 28 -8.03 13.02 -3.25
N PHE A 29 -7.70 13.50 -2.05
CA PHE A 29 -8.35 13.01 -0.83
C PHE A 29 -9.87 13.18 -0.89
N LEU A 30 -10.61 12.17 -0.43
CA LEU A 30 -12.07 12.19 -0.42
C LEU A 30 -12.65 12.00 1.00
N PRO A 31 -13.63 12.82 1.40
CA PRO A 31 -14.39 12.59 2.63
C PRO A 31 -15.30 11.35 2.50
N GLU A 32 -15.80 10.87 3.63
CA GLU A 32 -16.60 9.65 3.76
C GLU A 32 -17.75 9.55 2.74
N GLU A 33 -18.55 10.61 2.57
CA GLU A 33 -19.69 10.62 1.64
C GLU A 33 -19.25 10.44 0.17
N ARG A 34 -18.10 11.01 -0.19
CA ARG A 34 -17.53 10.89 -1.53
C ARG A 34 -16.91 9.51 -1.76
N LEU A 35 -16.36 8.90 -0.71
CA LEU A 35 -15.91 7.51 -0.75
C LEU A 35 -17.07 6.54 -0.97
N ARG A 36 -18.22 6.75 -0.31
CA ARG A 36 -19.44 5.97 -0.56
C ARG A 36 -19.89 6.08 -2.00
N THR A 37 -19.98 7.29 -2.54
CA THR A 37 -20.33 7.52 -3.94
C THR A 37 -19.32 6.85 -4.88
N LEU A 38 -18.03 6.93 -4.57
CA LEU A 38 -16.97 6.30 -5.35
C LEU A 38 -17.09 4.77 -5.39
N GLY A 39 -17.45 4.13 -4.27
CA GLY A 39 -17.73 2.70 -4.21
C GLY A 39 -18.87 2.30 -5.17
N THR A 40 -19.94 3.08 -5.18
CA THR A 40 -21.07 2.89 -6.12
C THR A 40 -20.62 3.01 -7.57
N SER A 41 -19.85 4.06 -7.91
CA SER A 41 -19.32 4.26 -9.26
C SER A 41 -18.36 3.15 -9.70
N LEU A 42 -17.52 2.65 -8.78
CA LEU A 42 -16.63 1.53 -9.06
C LEU A 42 -17.43 0.26 -9.37
N ALA A 43 -18.47 -0.05 -8.58
CA ALA A 43 -19.31 -1.23 -8.81
C ALA A 43 -20.10 -1.17 -10.12
N LYS A 44 -20.50 0.03 -10.57
CA LYS A 44 -21.14 0.24 -11.88
C LYS A 44 -20.19 0.10 -13.07
N GLY A 45 -18.87 0.10 -12.84
CA GLY A 45 -17.88 0.16 -13.91
C GLY A 45 -17.70 1.56 -14.50
N ASP A 46 -18.11 2.61 -13.78
CA ASP A 46 -17.91 4.01 -14.19
C ASP A 46 -16.45 4.44 -13.96
N VAL A 47 -15.73 3.72 -13.10
CA VAL A 47 -14.33 3.98 -12.73
C VAL A 47 -13.45 2.84 -13.24
N ASN A 48 -12.81 3.06 -14.39
CA ASN A 48 -11.96 2.05 -15.04
C ASN A 48 -10.47 2.43 -15.08
N ASP A 49 -10.16 3.67 -14.70
CA ASP A 49 -8.80 4.21 -14.59
C ASP A 49 -8.43 4.31 -13.11
N LEU A 50 -7.84 3.24 -12.58
CA LEU A 50 -7.44 3.13 -11.19
C LEU A 50 -5.97 3.50 -11.10
N PHE A 51 -5.67 4.64 -10.50
CA PHE A 51 -4.33 5.27 -10.46
C PHE A 51 -3.20 4.26 -10.25
N GLY A 52 -2.39 4.01 -11.28
CA GLY A 52 -1.25 3.09 -11.22
C GLY A 52 -1.57 1.60 -11.02
N LEU A 53 -2.85 1.22 -10.97
CA LEU A 53 -3.27 -0.18 -10.92
C LEU A 53 -3.28 -0.76 -12.32
N GLY A 54 -2.21 -1.46 -12.67
CA GLY A 54 -2.16 -2.34 -13.83
C GLY A 54 -2.26 -3.82 -13.43
N PRO A 55 -2.29 -4.74 -14.42
CA PRO A 55 -2.16 -6.16 -14.15
C PRO A 55 -0.78 -6.45 -13.53
N PHE A 56 -0.78 -7.03 -12.33
CA PHE A 56 0.43 -7.58 -11.72
C PHE A 56 0.11 -8.90 -11.03
N ASP A 57 1.14 -9.73 -10.89
CA ASP A 57 1.01 -10.99 -10.18
C ASP A 57 1.19 -10.72 -8.67
N PHE A 58 0.12 -10.93 -7.90
CA PHE A 58 0.04 -10.49 -6.51
C PHE A 58 1.13 -11.13 -5.63
N GLN A 59 1.38 -12.44 -5.80
CA GLN A 59 2.34 -13.15 -4.97
C GLN A 59 3.79 -12.71 -5.21
N PRO A 60 4.26 -12.61 -6.46
CA PRO A 60 5.54 -11.96 -6.75
C PRO A 60 5.63 -10.55 -6.18
N ARG A 61 4.60 -9.71 -6.34
CA ARG A 61 4.61 -8.33 -5.84
C ARG A 61 4.78 -8.27 -4.31
N ILE A 62 4.02 -9.06 -3.54
CA ILE A 62 4.15 -9.10 -2.07
C ILE A 62 5.53 -9.60 -1.64
N ARG A 63 6.07 -10.62 -2.30
CA ARG A 63 7.42 -11.13 -2.04
C ARG A 63 8.48 -10.06 -2.32
N ASP A 64 8.32 -9.32 -3.41
CA ASP A 64 9.25 -8.27 -3.81
C ASP A 64 9.22 -7.09 -2.83
N SER A 65 8.02 -6.66 -2.40
CA SER A 65 7.86 -5.66 -1.34
C SER A 65 8.50 -6.12 -0.03
N ALA A 66 8.26 -7.35 0.40
CA ALA A 66 8.86 -7.91 1.61
C ALA A 66 10.40 -7.93 1.54
N ARG A 67 10.97 -8.25 0.37
CA ARG A 67 12.42 -8.22 0.16
C ARG A 67 12.97 -6.79 0.27
N LYS A 68 12.32 -5.82 -0.38
CA LYS A 68 12.74 -4.41 -0.35
C LYS A 68 12.70 -3.86 1.08
N VAL A 69 11.65 -4.15 1.85
CA VAL A 69 11.56 -3.76 3.26
C VAL A 69 12.72 -4.33 4.07
N LEU A 70 13.02 -5.63 3.92
CA LEU A 70 14.13 -6.27 4.63
C LEU A 70 15.50 -5.69 4.24
N GLU A 71 15.68 -5.34 2.96
CA GLU A 71 16.88 -4.67 2.47
C GLU A 71 17.05 -3.29 3.12
N VAL A 72 16.00 -2.48 3.18
CA VAL A 72 15.98 -1.16 3.83
C VAL A 72 16.24 -1.27 5.33
N TYR A 73 15.64 -2.25 6.00
CA TYR A 73 15.92 -2.53 7.41
C TYR A 73 17.40 -2.85 7.64
N ARG A 74 17.97 -3.77 6.86
CA ARG A 74 19.38 -4.18 7.00
C ARG A 74 20.35 -3.03 6.73
N SER A 75 20.11 -2.24 5.68
CA SER A 75 20.96 -1.11 5.33
C SER A 75 20.89 -0.01 6.39
N THR A 76 19.68 0.29 6.91
CA THR A 76 19.47 1.26 7.99
C THR A 76 20.13 0.80 9.30
N ASN A 77 19.99 -0.47 9.66
CA ASN A 77 20.60 -1.02 10.86
C ASN A 77 22.14 -0.96 10.80
N ALA A 78 22.70 -1.28 9.62
CA ALA A 78 24.15 -1.17 9.40
C ALA A 78 24.64 0.30 9.46
N ALA A 79 23.87 1.25 8.92
CA ALA A 79 24.18 2.68 9.03
C ALA A 79 24.17 3.16 10.48
N GLN A 80 23.13 2.80 11.25
CA GLN A 80 23.04 3.14 12.68
C GLN A 80 24.22 2.55 13.46
N ALA A 81 24.60 1.30 13.19
CA ALA A 81 25.76 0.65 13.84
C ALA A 81 27.10 1.34 13.54
N ARG A 82 27.21 2.05 12.41
CA ARG A 82 28.38 2.88 12.05
C ARG A 82 28.32 4.29 12.65
N GLY A 83 27.27 4.64 13.40
CA GLY A 83 27.06 5.97 13.96
C GLY A 83 26.58 7.01 12.95
N GLU A 84 26.07 6.57 11.80
CA GLU A 84 25.51 7.47 10.79
C GLU A 84 24.15 8.01 11.24
N THR A 85 23.83 9.25 10.85
CA THR A 85 22.50 9.82 11.08
C THR A 85 21.48 9.15 10.17
N ILE A 86 20.46 8.54 10.77
CA ILE A 86 19.30 7.97 10.05
C ILE A 86 18.08 8.88 10.19
N THR A 87 17.16 8.81 9.23
CA THR A 87 15.94 9.63 9.25
C THR A 87 14.95 9.12 10.32
N PRO A 88 14.00 9.95 10.80
CA PRO A 88 12.97 9.50 11.72
C PRO A 88 12.13 8.32 11.20
N ALA A 89 11.86 8.28 9.89
CA ALA A 89 11.15 7.17 9.25
C ALA A 89 11.97 5.87 9.26
N ALA A 90 13.28 5.97 9.07
CA ALA A 90 14.18 4.82 9.12
C ALA A 90 14.33 4.27 10.55
N GLN A 91 14.42 5.17 11.55
CA GLN A 91 14.38 4.78 12.97
C GLN A 91 13.07 4.08 13.33
N TRP A 92 11.92 4.62 12.87
CA TRP A 92 10.62 3.96 13.09
C TRP A 92 10.61 2.53 12.54
N LEU A 93 11.17 2.30 11.35
CA LEU A 93 11.26 0.94 10.79
C LEU A 93 12.13 0.01 11.65
N LEU A 94 13.26 0.49 12.19
CA LEU A 94 14.09 -0.31 13.09
C LEU A 94 13.33 -0.72 14.36
N ASP A 95 12.63 0.24 14.97
CA ASP A 95 11.89 0.04 16.21
C ASP A 95 10.65 -0.88 16.02
N ASN A 96 10.10 -0.92 14.79
CA ASN A 96 8.83 -1.58 14.49
C ASN A 96 8.93 -2.73 13.48
N ASN A 97 10.14 -3.19 13.13
CA ASN A 97 10.32 -4.23 12.10
C ASN A 97 9.52 -5.51 12.39
N TYR A 98 9.34 -5.87 13.65
CA TYR A 98 8.54 -7.04 14.05
C TYR A 98 7.07 -6.94 13.58
N LEU A 99 6.46 -5.75 13.62
CA LEU A 99 5.10 -5.52 13.12
C LEU A 99 5.04 -5.70 11.60
N VAL A 100 6.07 -5.23 10.90
CA VAL A 100 6.13 -5.33 9.44
C VAL A 100 6.33 -6.80 9.01
N GLU A 101 7.20 -7.54 9.68
CA GLU A 101 7.38 -8.98 9.45
C GLU A 101 6.11 -9.78 9.74
N GLU A 102 5.44 -9.49 10.85
CA GLU A 102 4.16 -10.10 11.19
C GLU A 102 3.10 -9.80 10.13
N THR A 103 3.01 -8.54 9.68
CA THR A 103 2.08 -8.10 8.63
C THR A 103 2.34 -8.85 7.32
N ILE A 104 3.59 -8.98 6.89
CA ILE A 104 3.97 -9.74 5.70
C ILE A 104 3.54 -11.22 5.83
N PHE A 105 3.73 -11.82 7.00
CA PHE A 105 3.32 -13.20 7.26
C PHE A 105 1.78 -13.35 7.21
N GLN A 106 1.06 -12.44 7.86
CA GLN A 106 -0.40 -12.42 7.86
C GLN A 106 -0.96 -12.30 6.44
N VAL A 107 -0.45 -11.36 5.63
CA VAL A 107 -0.89 -11.18 4.24
C VAL A 107 -0.69 -12.46 3.42
N LYS A 108 0.47 -13.12 3.53
CA LYS A 108 0.73 -14.38 2.81
C LYS A 108 -0.18 -15.52 3.25
N ARG A 109 -0.46 -15.62 4.55
CA ARG A 109 -1.33 -16.65 5.12
C ARG A 109 -2.79 -16.43 4.72
N ASP A 110 -3.25 -15.19 4.77
CA ASP A 110 -4.66 -14.84 4.60
C ASP A 110 -5.03 -14.69 3.10
N LEU A 111 -4.05 -14.44 2.23
CA LEU A 111 -4.24 -14.35 0.78
C LEU A 111 -3.39 -15.40 0.04
N PRO A 112 -3.65 -16.71 0.19
CA PRO A 112 -2.93 -17.73 -0.56
C PRO A 112 -3.25 -17.63 -2.06
N HIS A 113 -2.30 -18.03 -2.91
CA HIS A 113 -2.38 -17.89 -4.37
C HIS A 113 -3.70 -18.42 -4.97
N ARG A 114 -4.15 -19.59 -4.52
CA ARG A 114 -5.41 -20.18 -5.00
C ARG A 114 -6.62 -19.34 -4.64
N PHE A 115 -6.71 -18.91 -3.38
CA PHE A 115 -7.82 -18.08 -2.90
C PHE A 115 -7.89 -16.75 -3.66
N TYR A 116 -6.75 -16.07 -3.82
CA TYR A 116 -6.67 -14.81 -4.54
C TYR A 116 -7.17 -14.93 -6.00
N ARG A 117 -6.83 -16.03 -6.68
CA ARG A 117 -7.28 -16.29 -8.07
C ARG A 117 -8.76 -16.65 -8.21
N GLU A 118 -9.40 -17.10 -7.13
CA GLU A 118 -10.83 -17.44 -7.11
C GLU A 118 -11.72 -16.22 -6.83
N LEU A 119 -11.13 -15.07 -6.47
CA LEU A 119 -11.88 -13.83 -6.22
C LEU A 119 -12.55 -13.34 -7.52
N PRO A 120 -13.83 -12.91 -7.46
CA PRO A 120 -14.49 -12.24 -8.57
C PRO A 120 -13.69 -11.02 -9.05
N THR A 121 -13.66 -10.80 -10.36
CA THR A 121 -12.85 -9.75 -11.00
C THR A 121 -13.70 -8.67 -11.65
N LEU A 122 -13.16 -7.47 -11.76
CA LEU A 122 -13.63 -6.41 -12.67
C LEU A 122 -12.61 -6.15 -13.77
N LYS A 123 -13.05 -5.53 -14.86
CA LYS A 123 -12.19 -5.15 -15.99
C LYS A 123 -11.67 -3.73 -15.79
N LEU A 124 -10.39 -3.52 -16.07
CA LEU A 124 -9.75 -2.22 -16.15
C LEU A 124 -9.89 -1.63 -17.56
N ARG A 125 -9.58 -0.34 -17.70
CA ARG A 125 -9.65 0.39 -18.98
C ARG A 125 -8.77 -0.21 -20.08
N ASP A 126 -7.62 -0.76 -19.72
CA ASP A 126 -6.66 -1.40 -20.63
C ASP A 126 -7.07 -2.84 -21.04
N GLY A 127 -8.22 -3.33 -20.54
CA GLY A 127 -8.73 -4.68 -20.80
C GLY A 127 -8.20 -5.74 -19.83
N ALA A 128 -7.28 -5.39 -18.93
CA ALA A 128 -6.87 -6.28 -17.86
C ALA A 128 -8.01 -6.56 -16.88
N SER A 129 -7.90 -7.63 -16.09
CA SER A 129 -8.87 -7.97 -15.05
C SER A 129 -8.18 -8.12 -13.71
N VAL A 130 -8.74 -7.53 -12.67
CA VAL A 130 -8.21 -7.58 -11.30
C VAL A 130 -9.32 -7.97 -10.33
N PRO A 131 -9.01 -8.59 -9.18
CA PRO A 131 -10.02 -8.87 -8.16
C PRO A 131 -10.76 -7.59 -7.75
N ARG A 132 -12.09 -7.65 -7.64
CA ARG A 132 -12.90 -6.48 -7.25
C ARG A 132 -12.51 -5.96 -5.88
N ALA A 133 -12.21 -6.87 -4.95
CA ALA A 133 -11.70 -6.52 -3.63
C ALA A 133 -10.36 -5.76 -3.69
N LEU A 134 -9.46 -6.12 -4.60
CA LEU A 134 -8.20 -5.40 -4.79
C LEU A 134 -8.46 -4.01 -5.37
N ALA A 135 -9.30 -3.91 -6.40
CA ALA A 135 -9.67 -2.62 -6.98
C ALA A 135 -10.26 -1.69 -5.91
N LEU A 136 -11.19 -2.18 -5.08
CA LEU A 136 -11.81 -1.43 -3.99
C LEU A 136 -10.80 -0.94 -2.96
N ALA A 137 -9.90 -1.82 -2.49
CA ALA A 137 -8.84 -1.47 -1.55
C ALA A 137 -7.85 -0.45 -2.15
N TRP A 138 -7.47 -0.63 -3.41
CA TRP A 138 -6.58 0.27 -4.13
C TRP A 138 -7.19 1.66 -4.32
N THR A 139 -8.46 1.73 -4.73
CA THR A 139 -9.21 2.98 -4.85
C THR A 139 -9.28 3.71 -3.51
N TYR A 140 -9.54 2.98 -2.42
CA TYR A 140 -9.55 3.58 -1.09
C TYR A 140 -8.19 4.19 -0.73
N VAL A 141 -7.10 3.42 -0.85
CA VAL A 141 -5.74 3.87 -0.53
C VAL A 141 -5.34 5.11 -1.35
N ALA A 142 -5.72 5.15 -2.64
CA ALA A 142 -5.46 6.30 -3.50
C ALA A 142 -6.15 7.58 -3.00
N HIS A 143 -7.37 7.47 -2.47
CA HIS A 143 -8.19 8.62 -2.05
C HIS A 143 -8.17 8.88 -0.54
N SER A 144 -7.37 8.15 0.24
CA SER A 144 -7.24 8.31 1.69
C SER A 144 -5.84 8.75 2.14
N ASP A 145 -4.93 9.01 1.21
CA ASP A 145 -3.51 9.26 1.49
C ASP A 145 -2.86 8.14 2.34
N SER A 146 -3.26 6.88 2.11
CA SER A 146 -2.92 5.71 2.94
C SER A 146 -3.38 5.78 4.39
N SER A 147 -4.16 6.78 4.79
CA SER A 147 -4.81 6.77 6.10
C SER A 147 -5.88 5.67 6.11
N VAL A 148 -5.87 4.84 7.14
CA VAL A 148 -6.83 3.74 7.31
C VAL A 148 -7.79 4.09 8.45
N SER A 149 -9.07 4.21 8.10
CA SER A 149 -10.16 4.45 9.04
C SER A 149 -11.28 3.44 8.77
N ALA A 150 -11.72 2.74 9.82
CA ALA A 150 -12.80 1.77 9.71
C ALA A 150 -14.10 2.39 9.19
N ALA A 151 -14.43 3.63 9.60
CA ALA A 151 -15.63 4.33 9.14
C ALA A 151 -15.54 4.68 7.65
N MET A 152 -14.41 5.25 7.22
CA MET A 152 -14.21 5.65 5.82
C MET A 152 -14.13 4.45 4.88
N PHE A 153 -13.44 3.38 5.31
CA PHE A 153 -13.37 2.16 4.52
C PHE A 153 -14.71 1.44 4.44
N LYS A 154 -15.46 1.41 5.55
CA LYS A 154 -16.85 0.91 5.55
C LYS A 154 -17.71 1.69 4.55
N ALA A 155 -17.57 3.02 4.46
CA ALA A 155 -18.38 3.83 3.55
C ALA A 155 -18.19 3.46 2.07
N ILE A 156 -16.94 3.29 1.61
CA ILE A 156 -16.68 2.85 0.22
C ILE A 156 -17.17 1.41 -0.03
N VAL A 157 -17.02 0.51 0.94
CA VAL A 157 -17.51 -0.87 0.85
C VAL A 157 -19.04 -0.92 0.78
N GLU A 158 -19.73 -0.13 1.59
CA GLU A 158 -21.20 -0.02 1.55
C GLU A 158 -21.69 0.56 0.23
N GLY A 159 -21.00 1.58 -0.31
CA GLY A 159 -21.29 2.12 -1.64
C GLY A 159 -21.18 1.06 -2.75
N PHE A 160 -20.11 0.27 -2.73
CA PHE A 160 -19.94 -0.83 -3.68
C PHE A 160 -21.06 -1.87 -3.56
N GLN A 161 -21.35 -2.31 -2.33
CA GLN A 161 -22.37 -3.34 -2.07
C GLN A 161 -23.81 -2.90 -2.35
N ALA A 162 -24.08 -1.58 -2.43
CA ALA A 162 -25.38 -1.06 -2.82
C ALA A 162 -25.73 -1.35 -4.30
N VAL A 163 -24.72 -1.64 -5.13
CA VAL A 163 -24.89 -2.02 -6.53
C VAL A 163 -24.82 -3.53 -6.70
N GLU A 164 -23.76 -4.15 -6.18
CA GLU A 164 -23.58 -5.59 -6.23
C GLU A 164 -22.96 -6.12 -4.92
N PRO A 165 -23.61 -7.07 -4.23
CA PRO A 165 -23.07 -7.64 -3.00
C PRO A 165 -21.69 -8.28 -3.21
N LEU A 166 -20.78 -8.01 -2.28
CA LEU A 166 -19.50 -8.71 -2.22
C LEU A 166 -19.72 -10.12 -1.67
N LYS A 167 -19.03 -11.10 -2.25
CA LYS A 167 -19.00 -12.45 -1.72
C LYS A 167 -18.24 -12.46 -0.39
N ILE A 168 -18.54 -13.46 0.45
CA ILE A 168 -17.84 -13.63 1.73
C ILE A 168 -16.32 -13.65 1.56
N GLY A 169 -15.79 -14.35 0.54
CA GLY A 169 -14.36 -14.37 0.26
C GLY A 169 -13.77 -12.99 -0.06
N GLU A 170 -14.52 -12.11 -0.72
CA GLU A 170 -14.06 -10.75 -0.99
C GLU A 170 -13.98 -9.93 0.29
N LEU A 171 -14.99 -10.00 1.15
CA LEU A 171 -15.00 -9.32 2.45
C LEU A 171 -13.85 -9.78 3.35
N TRP A 172 -13.51 -11.07 3.32
CA TRP A 172 -12.36 -11.62 4.04
C TRP A 172 -11.01 -11.17 3.46
N ALA A 173 -10.94 -10.93 2.14
CA ALA A 173 -9.72 -10.47 1.49
C ALA A 173 -9.40 -8.99 1.79
N LEU A 174 -10.42 -8.14 1.99
CA LEU A 174 -10.24 -6.69 2.12
C LEU A 174 -9.22 -6.26 3.20
N PRO A 175 -9.25 -6.77 4.45
CA PRO A 175 -8.27 -6.37 5.47
C PRO A 175 -6.84 -6.73 5.09
N SER A 176 -6.64 -7.86 4.40
CA SER A 176 -5.30 -8.31 3.98
C SER A 176 -4.81 -7.59 2.73
N LEU A 177 -5.71 -7.04 1.92
CA LEU A 177 -5.37 -6.18 0.77
C LEU A 177 -5.03 -4.74 1.19
N LEU A 178 -5.48 -4.29 2.36
CA LEU A 178 -5.15 -2.97 2.92
C LEU A 178 -3.84 -2.92 3.71
N ARG A 179 -3.31 -4.08 4.10
CA ARG A 179 -2.02 -4.22 4.81
C ARG A 179 -0.84 -4.05 3.87
#